data_AF-A0A924KLA4-F1
#
_entry.id   AF-A0A924KLA4-F1
#
_cell.length_a   1.000
_cell.length_b   1.000
_cell.length_c   1.000
_cell.angle_alpha   90.00
_cell.angle_beta   90.00
_cell.angle_gamma   90.00
#
_symmetry.space_group_name_H-M   'P 1'
#
loop_
_entity.id
_entity.type
_entity.pdbx_description
1 polymer ?
#
loop_
_entity_poly.entity_id
_entity_poly.type
_entity_poly.pdbx_seq_one_letter_code
_entity_poly.pdbx_strand_id
1 'polypeptide(L)'
;MKHYFHVVTCLVKHSAAVLLCIASVSANAGDSADKLGMARAFAEAMAHYEQCKWSQAFADFAALADSGHAESARIAWLMARHGPKLFGGPRVASLTQIERWQRLSTERMSAVAASSD
;
A
#
# COMPACT_ATOMS: atom_id res chain seq x y z
N MET A 1 5.97 -16.03 -52.47
CA MET A 1 6.09 -15.00 -51.41
C MET A 1 4.94 -14.00 -51.51
N LYS A 2 3.70 -14.44 -51.29
CA LYS A 2 2.48 -13.61 -51.36
C LYS A 2 1.37 -14.17 -50.45
N HIS A 3 1.68 -14.45 -49.18
CA HIS A 3 0.69 -15.01 -48.23
C HIS A 3 0.78 -14.45 -46.80
N TYR A 4 1.35 -13.26 -46.62
CA TYR A 4 1.40 -12.59 -45.29
C TYR A 4 0.50 -11.35 -45.19
N PHE A 5 -0.32 -11.08 -46.21
CA PHE A 5 -1.11 -9.84 -46.33
C PHE A 5 -2.63 -10.04 -46.18
N HIS A 6 -3.05 -11.09 -45.47
CA HIS A 6 -4.49 -11.40 -45.27
C HIS A 6 -4.91 -11.58 -43.81
N VAL A 7 -4.10 -11.09 -42.85
CA VAL A 7 -4.50 -11.08 -41.43
C VAL A 7 -4.92 -9.68 -40.96
N VAL A 8 -4.83 -8.64 -41.81
CA VAL A 8 -4.91 -7.22 -41.41
C VAL A 8 -6.18 -6.48 -41.86
N THR A 9 -7.18 -7.14 -42.46
CA THR A 9 -8.33 -6.43 -43.08
C THR A 9 -9.74 -6.82 -42.61
N CYS A 10 -9.88 -7.65 -41.58
CA CYS A 10 -11.20 -8.10 -41.10
C CYS A 10 -11.85 -7.17 -40.04
N LEU A 11 -11.58 -5.85 -40.06
CA LEU A 11 -12.13 -4.95 -39.03
C LEU A 11 -12.56 -3.58 -39.57
N VAL A 12 -13.20 -3.53 -40.73
CA VAL A 12 -13.86 -2.30 -41.20
C VAL A 12 -15.23 -2.66 -41.76
N LYS A 13 -16.26 -2.13 -41.09
CA LYS A 13 -17.71 -2.28 -41.36
C LYS A 13 -18.33 -3.53 -40.75
N HIS A 14 -18.76 -3.45 -39.49
CA HIS A 14 -20.11 -3.81 -39.02
C HIS A 14 -20.23 -3.32 -37.56
N SER A 15 -21.23 -2.46 -37.31
CA SER A 15 -21.81 -2.13 -36.00
C SER A 15 -20.99 -1.29 -35.00
N ALA A 16 -21.33 0.00 -34.96
CA ALA A 16 -20.76 1.09 -34.15
C ALA A 16 -20.99 1.01 -32.62
N ALA A 17 -20.95 -0.18 -31.99
CA ALA A 17 -21.18 -0.33 -30.55
C ALA A 17 -20.18 -1.25 -29.83
N VAL A 18 -19.21 -1.84 -30.54
CA VAL A 18 -18.12 -2.62 -29.96
C VAL A 18 -16.80 -1.89 -30.17
N LEU A 19 -16.83 -0.56 -29.98
CA LEU A 19 -15.67 0.31 -29.95
C LEU A 19 -15.07 0.27 -28.53
N LEU A 20 -14.59 -0.93 -28.19
CA LEU A 20 -13.26 -1.14 -27.66
C LEU A 20 -12.91 -0.33 -26.39
N CYS A 21 -13.47 -0.78 -25.26
CA CYS A 21 -13.12 -0.39 -23.89
C CYS A 21 -11.69 -0.80 -23.44
N ILE A 22 -10.64 -0.52 -24.20
CA ILE A 22 -9.23 -0.76 -23.78
C ILE A 22 -8.40 0.53 -23.71
N ALA A 23 -9.03 1.66 -23.39
CA ALA A 23 -8.33 2.94 -23.24
C ALA A 23 -7.84 3.26 -21.80
N SER A 24 -7.89 2.34 -20.84
CA SER A 24 -7.65 2.70 -19.42
C SER A 24 -6.40 2.11 -18.76
N VAL A 25 -5.51 1.41 -19.46
CA VAL A 25 -4.29 0.85 -18.83
C VAL A 25 -3.04 1.62 -19.27
N SER A 26 -2.76 2.77 -18.67
CA SER A 26 -1.45 3.45 -18.85
C SER A 26 -1.02 4.38 -17.69
N ALA A 27 -1.58 4.24 -16.48
CA ALA A 27 -1.16 5.06 -15.33
C ALA A 27 -0.47 4.30 -14.18
N ASN A 28 -0.15 3.00 -14.33
CA ASN A 28 0.18 2.17 -13.16
C ASN A 28 1.67 1.95 -12.86
N ALA A 29 2.60 2.45 -13.67
CA ALA A 29 4.03 2.16 -13.48
C ALA A 29 4.61 2.85 -12.22
N GLY A 30 4.19 4.09 -11.92
CA GLY A 30 4.63 4.81 -10.72
C GLY A 30 4.04 4.24 -9.43
N ASP A 31 2.73 4.00 -9.41
CA ASP A 31 2.00 3.44 -8.26
C ASP A 31 2.52 2.04 -7.87
N SER A 32 2.89 1.21 -8.83
CA SER A 32 3.47 -0.11 -8.56
C SER A 32 4.88 -0.03 -7.97
N ALA A 33 5.72 0.89 -8.43
CA ALA A 33 7.07 1.09 -7.87
C ALA A 33 7.02 1.61 -6.43
N ASP A 34 6.13 2.56 -6.16
CA ASP A 34 5.92 3.11 -4.81
C ASP A 34 5.39 2.03 -3.84
N LYS A 35 4.42 1.22 -4.29
CA LYS A 35 3.91 0.07 -3.50
C LYS A 35 5.00 -0.95 -3.19
N LEU A 36 5.85 -1.28 -4.16
CA LEU A 36 6.97 -2.20 -3.94
C LEU A 36 8.00 -1.61 -2.96
N GLY A 37 8.28 -0.30 -3.07
CA GLY A 37 9.14 0.43 -2.16
C GLY A 37 8.61 0.40 -0.72
N MET A 38 7.33 0.69 -0.53
CA MET A 38 6.66 0.61 0.77
C MET A 38 6.65 -0.81 1.33
N ALA A 39 6.42 -1.83 0.49
CA ALA A 39 6.46 -3.23 0.93
C ALA A 39 7.86 -3.65 1.40
N ARG A 40 8.91 -3.22 0.70
CA ARG A 40 10.30 -3.48 1.10
C ARG A 40 10.64 -2.79 2.43
N ALA A 41 10.31 -1.51 2.56
CA ALA A 41 10.54 -0.77 3.79
C ALA A 41 9.73 -1.35 4.97
N PHE A 42 8.51 -1.85 4.72
CA PHE A 42 7.72 -2.55 5.72
C PHE A 42 8.38 -3.86 6.17
N ALA A 43 8.91 -4.65 5.24
CA ALA A 43 9.64 -5.87 5.56
C ALA A 43 10.90 -5.58 6.41
N GLU A 44 11.60 -4.48 6.13
CA GLU A 44 12.74 -4.02 6.94
C GLU A 44 12.33 -3.61 8.36
N ALA A 45 11.24 -2.84 8.49
CA ALA A 45 10.68 -2.46 9.78
C ALA A 45 10.26 -3.70 10.60
N MET A 46 9.67 -4.70 9.95
CA MET A 46 9.34 -6.00 10.57
C MET A 46 10.60 -6.74 11.02
N ALA A 47 11.67 -6.74 10.23
CA ALA A 47 12.93 -7.36 10.65
C ALA A 47 13.51 -6.70 11.91
N HIS A 48 13.44 -5.37 12.03
CA HIS A 48 13.82 -4.67 13.25
C HIS A 48 12.90 -5.03 14.44
N TYR A 49 11.60 -5.18 14.19
CA TYR A 49 10.63 -5.60 15.20
C TYR A 49 10.95 -7.00 15.72
N GLU A 50 11.17 -7.96 14.82
CA GLU A 50 11.51 -9.35 15.16
C GLU A 50 12.83 -9.48 15.91
N GLN A 51 13.79 -8.60 15.64
CA GLN A 51 15.09 -8.52 16.34
C GLN A 51 15.01 -7.76 17.66
N CYS A 52 13.81 -7.41 18.15
CA CYS A 52 13.61 -6.62 19.35
C CYS A 52 14.26 -5.22 19.32
N LYS A 53 14.56 -4.68 18.14
CA LYS A 53 15.13 -3.34 17.94
C LYS A 53 14.02 -2.29 17.98
N TRP A 54 13.33 -2.20 19.12
CA TRP A 54 12.06 -1.49 19.27
C TRP A 54 12.08 -0.02 18.87
N SER A 55 13.17 0.70 19.18
CA SER A 55 13.27 2.12 18.82
C SER A 55 13.42 2.32 17.31
N GLN A 56 14.20 1.46 16.65
CA GLN A 56 14.37 1.50 15.20
C GLN A 56 13.09 1.07 14.49
N ALA A 57 12.51 -0.06 14.91
CA ALA A 57 11.25 -0.55 14.37
C ALA A 57 10.14 0.52 14.47
N PHE A 58 10.03 1.20 15.61
CA PHE A 58 9.08 2.29 15.76
C PHE A 58 9.33 3.44 14.78
N ALA A 59 10.58 3.88 14.61
CA ALA A 59 10.92 4.94 13.68
C ALA A 59 10.54 4.57 12.24
N ASP A 60 10.85 3.33 11.83
CA ASP A 60 10.56 2.85 10.48
C ASP A 60 9.06 2.72 10.22
N PHE A 61 8.30 2.17 11.19
CA PHE A 61 6.85 2.11 11.09
C PHE A 61 6.22 3.50 11.10
N ALA A 62 6.70 4.43 11.93
CA ALA A 62 6.19 5.80 11.99
C ALA A 62 6.40 6.53 10.66
N ALA A 63 7.59 6.40 10.04
CA ALA A 63 7.87 6.99 8.73
C ALA A 63 6.93 6.44 7.64
N LEU A 64 6.71 5.12 7.62
CA LEU A 64 5.77 4.49 6.69
C LEU A 64 4.32 4.90 6.95
N ALA A 65 3.93 5.00 8.22
CA ALA A 65 2.60 5.43 8.64
C ALA A 65 2.31 6.88 8.22
N ASP A 66 3.29 7.77 8.40
CA ASP A 66 3.23 9.16 7.97
C ASP A 66 3.13 9.28 6.44
N SER A 67 3.69 8.31 5.71
CA SER A 67 3.58 8.17 4.25
C SER A 67 2.27 7.50 3.80
N GLY A 68 1.38 7.10 4.71
CA GLY A 68 0.07 6.52 4.38
C GLY A 68 -0.01 4.98 4.42
N HIS A 69 1.06 4.27 4.83
CA HIS A 69 1.01 2.82 4.92
C HIS A 69 0.18 2.37 6.14
N ALA A 70 -1.04 1.91 5.88
CA ALA A 70 -2.01 1.62 6.93
C ALA A 70 -1.61 0.51 7.91
N GLU A 71 -0.84 -0.51 7.50
CA GLU A 71 -0.36 -1.52 8.46
C GLU A 71 0.67 -0.95 9.42
N SER A 72 1.59 -0.15 8.89
CA SER A 72 2.62 0.51 9.69
C SER A 72 1.97 1.50 10.65
N ALA A 73 0.93 2.20 10.22
CA ALA A 73 0.14 3.08 11.08
C ALA A 73 -0.46 2.35 12.27
N ARG A 74 -1.04 1.16 12.05
CA ARG A 74 -1.59 0.33 13.13
C ARG A 74 -0.52 -0.08 14.13
N ILE A 75 0.63 -0.55 13.64
CA ILE A 75 1.73 -1.02 14.49
C ILE A 75 2.38 0.15 15.24
N ALA A 76 2.69 1.26 14.57
CA ALA A 76 3.26 2.47 15.18
C ALA A 76 2.35 3.01 16.28
N TRP A 77 1.04 3.06 16.05
CA TRP A 77 0.06 3.45 17.07
C TRP A 77 0.05 2.51 18.27
N LEU A 78 0.09 1.19 18.04
CA LEU A 78 0.18 0.20 19.11
C LEU A 78 1.45 0.39 19.96
N MET A 79 2.59 0.61 19.30
CA MET A 79 3.89 0.84 19.96
C MET A 79 3.91 2.15 20.74
N ALA A 80 3.31 3.23 20.23
CA ALA A 80 3.17 4.49 20.96
C ALA A 80 2.30 4.33 22.21
N ARG A 81 1.15 3.65 22.07
CA ARG A 81 0.18 3.46 23.16
C ARG A 81 0.69 2.54 24.26
N HIS A 82 1.40 1.47 23.91
CA HIS A 82 1.83 0.42 24.85
C HIS A 82 3.34 0.37 25.06
N GLY A 83 4.08 1.34 24.54
CA GLY A 83 5.54 1.47 24.58
C GLY A 83 6.16 1.08 25.92
N PRO A 84 5.80 1.74 27.03
CA PRO A 84 6.43 1.47 28.33
C PRO A 84 6.23 0.04 28.81
N LYS A 85 5.08 -0.58 28.50
CA LYS A 85 4.71 -1.91 28.99
C LYS A 85 5.27 -3.05 28.14
N LEU A 86 5.27 -2.89 26.82
CA LEU A 86 5.60 -3.97 25.87
C LEU A 86 6.99 -3.86 25.25
N PHE A 87 7.54 -2.65 25.19
CA PHE A 87 8.71 -2.39 24.35
C PHE A 87 9.86 -1.73 25.13
N GLY A 88 9.75 -1.58 26.46
CA GLY A 88 10.84 -1.08 27.31
C GLY A 88 11.12 0.42 27.22
N GLY A 89 10.11 1.25 26.96
CA GLY A 89 10.25 2.72 26.93
C GLY A 89 9.10 3.47 26.24
N PRO A 90 8.97 4.79 26.42
CA PRO A 90 7.98 5.57 25.68
C PRO A 90 8.34 5.65 24.19
N ARG A 91 7.33 5.59 23.32
CA ARG A 91 7.45 5.87 21.89
C ARG A 91 6.59 7.09 21.63
N VAL A 92 7.25 8.23 21.39
CA VAL A 92 6.57 9.52 21.33
C VAL A 92 6.07 9.75 19.91
N ALA A 93 4.78 10.01 19.78
CA ALA A 93 4.14 10.49 18.56
C ALA A 93 3.30 11.72 18.92
N SER A 94 3.22 12.69 18.01
CA SER A 94 2.34 13.84 18.20
C SER A 94 0.86 13.42 18.11
N LEU A 95 -0.04 14.22 18.70
CA LEU A 95 -1.49 13.96 18.60
C LEU A 95 -1.96 13.88 17.14
N THR A 96 -1.45 14.77 16.29
CA THR A 96 -1.75 14.77 14.85
C THR A 96 -1.28 13.50 14.14
N GLN A 97 -0.13 12.95 14.52
CA GLN A 97 0.33 11.66 13.99
C GLN A 97 -0.60 10.52 14.44
N ILE A 98 -0.97 10.49 15.72
CA ILE A 98 -1.88 9.48 16.28
C ILE A 98 -3.23 9.49 15.55
N GLU A 99 -3.85 10.66 15.39
CA GLU A 99 -5.14 10.81 14.69
C GLU A 99 -5.06 10.31 13.24
N ARG A 100 -3.98 10.66 12.53
CA ARG A 100 -3.75 10.20 11.16
C ARG A 100 -3.63 8.68 11.10
N TRP A 101 -2.84 8.09 11.98
CA TRP A 101 -2.59 6.64 11.98
C TRP A 101 -3.85 5.84 12.32
N GLN A 102 -4.67 6.34 13.25
CA GLN A 102 -5.96 5.73 13.59
C GLN A 102 -6.92 5.73 12.40
N ARG A 103 -7.00 6.84 11.67
CA ARG A 103 -7.84 6.95 10.47
C ARG A 103 -7.41 5.96 9.39
N LEU A 104 -6.12 5.92 9.05
CA LEU A 104 -5.56 4.98 8.06
C LEU A 104 -5.82 3.51 8.45
N SER A 105 -5.68 3.18 9.73
CA SER A 105 -5.93 1.83 10.24
C SER A 105 -7.40 1.43 10.08
N THR A 106 -8.31 2.36 10.35
CA THR A 106 -9.76 2.14 10.23
C THR A 106 -10.18 1.95 8.77
N GLU A 107 -9.65 2.78 7.87
CA GLU A 107 -9.91 2.70 6.42
C GLU A 107 -9.46 1.36 5.83
N ARG A 108 -8.30 0.84 6.26
CA ARG A 108 -7.86 -0.50 5.84
C ARG A 108 -8.80 -1.60 6.33
N MET A 109 -9.20 -1.54 7.60
CA MET A 109 -10.08 -2.56 8.18
C MET A 109 -11.44 -2.61 7.48
N SER A 110 -12.02 -1.45 7.15
CA SER A 110 -13.29 -1.41 6.42
C SER A 110 -13.15 -1.92 4.99
N ALA A 111 -12.03 -1.62 4.31
CA ALA A 111 -11.75 -2.15 2.98
C ALA A 111 -11.62 -3.69 2.97
N VAL A 112 -10.96 -4.28 3.98
CA VAL A 112 -10.84 -5.75 4.13
C VAL A 112 -12.20 -6.40 4.40
N ALA A 113 -13.05 -5.76 5.21
CA ALA A 113 -14.41 -6.25 5.45
C ALA A 113 -15.24 -6.27 4.17
N ALA A 114 -15.18 -5.21 3.36
CA ALA A 114 -15.92 -5.10 2.10
C ALA A 114 -15.44 -6.06 1.00
N SER A 115 -14.19 -6.54 1.04
CA SER A 115 -13.67 -7.51 0.06
C SER A 115 -14.03 -8.98 0.38
N SER A 116 -14.73 -9.22 1.49
CA SER A 116 -15.06 -10.57 1.97
C SER A 116 -16.51 -10.98 1.66
N ASP A 117 -17.29 -10.11 1.01
CA ASP A 117 -18.66 -10.33 0.52
C ASP A 117 -18.67 -10.64 -0.99
#